data_AF-A0A1H3ZNX9-F1
#
_entry.id   AF-A0A1H3ZNX9-F1
#
_cell.length_a   1.000
_cell.length_b   1.000
_cell.length_c   1.000
_cell.angle_alpha   90.00
_cell.angle_beta   90.00
_cell.angle_gamma   90.00
#
_symmetry.space_group_name_H-M   'P 1'
#
loop_
_entity.id
_entity.type
_entity.pdbx_description
1 polymer ?
#
loop_
_entity_poly.entity_id
_entity_poly.type
_entity_poly.pdbx_seq_one_letter_code
_entity_poly.pdbx_strand_id
1 'polypeptide(L)'
;MNQHSKIKDFLALLFFGLLLVIGCWTLVYSLQIQLTEISSEKPLIVLSSFHGYIPGALVALVFMLSYAVNRLWRSLRKQPLSSDNGKITAVGVLTGLVLVFVGNFVISAHWNKSAVKAGYQACPAFTLLTNRVTMTAWSKEETWCFDADARRIIVRGTTDETQQLSQLLSRKQKQTQ
;
A
#
# COMPACT_ATOMS: atom_id res chain seq x y z
N MET A 1 31.72 25.99 -3.50
CA MET A 1 30.67 25.32 -2.71
C MET A 1 31.33 24.61 -1.54
N ASN A 2 30.91 24.88 -0.29
CA ASN A 2 31.58 24.39 0.92
C ASN A 2 31.39 22.88 1.08
N GLN A 3 32.37 22.19 1.68
CA GLN A 3 32.33 20.74 1.99
C GLN A 3 31.02 20.32 2.68
N HIS A 4 30.50 21.21 3.53
CA HIS A 4 29.20 21.05 4.20
C HIS A 4 28.00 20.86 3.24
N SER A 5 27.98 21.50 2.07
CA SER A 5 26.89 21.33 1.10
C SER A 5 26.95 19.98 0.40
N LYS A 6 28.14 19.42 0.17
CA LYS A 6 28.28 18.10 -0.46
C LYS A 6 27.79 16.98 0.47
N ILE A 7 28.08 17.12 1.76
CA ILE A 7 27.63 16.17 2.79
C ILE A 7 26.09 16.16 2.86
N LYS A 8 25.44 17.34 2.84
CA LYS A 8 23.98 17.44 2.80
C LYS A 8 23.36 16.74 1.59
N ASP A 9 23.92 16.95 0.40
CA ASP A 9 23.41 16.34 -0.83
C ASP A 9 23.59 14.82 -0.83
N PHE A 10 24.70 14.32 -0.27
CA PHE A 10 24.95 12.90 -0.08
C PHE A 10 23.97 12.26 0.93
N LEU A 11 23.74 12.91 2.07
CA LEU A 11 22.76 12.47 3.06
C LEU A 11 21.33 12.43 2.48
N ALA A 12 20.96 13.44 1.69
CA ALA A 12 19.67 13.48 1.00
C ALA A 12 19.53 12.30 0.01
N LEU A 13 20.58 12.01 -0.76
CA LEU A 13 20.59 10.87 -1.69
C LEU A 13 20.41 9.54 -0.95
N LEU A 14 21.14 9.31 0.15
CA LEU A 14 20.99 8.11 0.96
C LEU A 14 19.57 8.00 1.54
N PHE A 15 19.03 9.09 2.07
CA PHE A 15 17.70 9.12 2.66
C PHE A 15 16.60 8.81 1.62
N PHE A 16 16.58 9.53 0.50
CA PHE A 16 15.57 9.29 -0.54
C PHE A 16 15.77 7.94 -1.22
N GLY A 17 17.00 7.48 -1.40
CA GLY A 17 17.30 6.15 -1.93
C GLY A 17 16.77 5.05 -1.02
N LEU A 18 17.01 5.16 0.30
CA LEU A 18 16.49 4.21 1.29
C LEU A 18 14.96 4.21 1.31
N LEU A 19 14.32 5.38 1.33
CA LEU A 19 12.86 5.48 1.28
C LEU A 19 12.27 4.88 0.00
N LEU A 20 12.93 5.06 -1.14
CA LEU A 20 12.47 4.47 -2.41
C LEU A 20 12.53 2.94 -2.36
N VAL A 21 13.64 2.37 -1.86
CA VAL A 21 13.79 0.91 -1.70
C VAL A 21 12.73 0.36 -0.74
N ILE A 22 12.56 0.97 0.42
CA ILE A 22 11.54 0.56 1.40
C ILE A 22 10.15 0.67 0.79
N GLY A 23 9.82 1.78 0.12
CA GLY A 23 8.52 1.98 -0.50
C GLY A 23 8.21 0.95 -1.60
N CYS A 24 9.19 0.64 -2.46
CA CYS A 24 9.05 -0.40 -3.47
C CYS A 24 8.84 -1.78 -2.83
N TRP A 25 9.62 -2.11 -1.80
CA TRP A 25 9.46 -3.35 -1.05
C TRP A 25 8.07 -3.46 -0.42
N THR A 26 7.61 -2.41 0.26
CA THR A 26 6.27 -2.36 0.88
C THR A 26 5.16 -2.49 -0.16
N LEU A 27 5.30 -1.86 -1.33
CA LEU A 27 4.33 -2.00 -2.41
C LEU A 27 4.23 -3.44 -2.91
N VAL A 28 5.38 -4.06 -3.24
CA VAL A 28 5.41 -5.45 -3.73
C VAL A 28 4.86 -6.40 -2.67
N TYR A 29 5.30 -6.27 -1.43
CA TYR A 29 4.84 -7.10 -0.32
C TYR A 29 3.32 -6.97 -0.11
N SER A 30 2.79 -5.74 -0.13
CA SER A 30 1.35 -5.53 0.04
C SER A 30 0.53 -6.06 -1.13
N LEU A 31 1.03 -5.97 -2.36
CA LEU A 31 0.36 -6.54 -3.54
C LEU A 31 0.34 -8.06 -3.48
N GLN A 32 1.44 -8.69 -3.06
CA GLN A 32 1.51 -10.13 -2.86
C GLN A 32 0.49 -10.61 -1.83
N ILE A 33 0.39 -9.93 -0.68
CA ILE A 33 -0.63 -10.27 0.33
C ILE A 33 -2.04 -10.26 -0.26
N GLN A 34 -2.41 -9.20 -1.01
CA GLN A 34 -3.76 -9.11 -1.57
C GLN A 34 -4.05 -10.17 -2.63
N LEU A 35 -3.06 -10.45 -3.49
CA LEU A 35 -3.19 -11.55 -4.44
C LEU A 35 -3.41 -12.87 -3.72
N THR A 36 -2.61 -13.16 -2.68
CA THR A 36 -2.74 -14.40 -1.91
C THR A 36 -4.07 -14.50 -1.19
N GLU A 37 -4.58 -13.42 -0.60
CA GLU A 37 -5.88 -13.42 0.08
C GLU A 37 -7.00 -13.71 -0.93
N ILE A 38 -7.05 -13.02 -2.06
CA ILE A 38 -8.09 -13.24 -3.08
C ILE A 38 -8.02 -14.66 -3.66
N SER A 39 -6.82 -15.21 -3.87
CA SER A 39 -6.64 -16.57 -4.40
C SER A 39 -6.81 -17.68 -3.36
N SER A 40 -6.84 -17.37 -2.05
CA SER A 40 -6.78 -18.37 -0.97
C SER A 40 -8.07 -19.17 -0.75
N GLU A 41 -9.12 -18.92 -1.54
CA GLU A 41 -10.46 -19.50 -1.41
C GLU A 41 -11.12 -19.40 -0.02
N LYS A 42 -10.51 -18.66 0.92
CA LYS A 42 -11.00 -18.49 2.30
C LYS A 42 -12.46 -18.01 2.29
N PRO A 43 -13.26 -18.39 3.30
CA PRO A 43 -14.64 -17.90 3.43
C PRO A 43 -14.70 -16.39 3.70
N LEU A 44 -13.64 -15.83 4.30
CA LEU A 44 -13.50 -14.42 4.61
C LEU A 44 -12.06 -13.97 4.39
N ILE A 45 -11.89 -12.86 3.69
CA ILE A 45 -10.62 -12.22 3.39
C ILE A 45 -10.63 -10.76 3.85
N VAL A 46 -9.45 -10.16 3.98
CA VAL A 46 -9.31 -8.74 4.30
C VAL A 46 -8.48 -8.06 3.22
N LEU A 47 -9.02 -6.99 2.65
CA LEU A 47 -8.35 -6.18 1.65
C LEU A 47 -8.02 -4.81 2.25
N SER A 48 -6.77 -4.38 2.06
CA SER A 48 -6.30 -3.05 2.44
C SER A 48 -6.41 -2.10 1.26
N SER A 49 -6.66 -0.81 1.46
CA SER A 49 -6.54 0.23 0.44
C SER A 49 -5.21 1.00 0.54
N PHE A 50 -4.39 0.73 1.57
CA PHE A 50 -3.18 1.48 1.88
C PHE A 50 -2.14 1.47 0.74
N HIS A 51 -1.99 0.35 0.06
CA HIS A 51 -1.09 0.20 -1.09
C HIS A 51 -1.48 1.07 -2.29
N GLY A 52 -2.72 1.55 -2.35
CA GLY A 52 -3.18 2.48 -3.37
C GLY A 52 -2.47 3.86 -3.31
N TYR A 53 -1.98 4.26 -2.14
CA TYR A 53 -1.26 5.53 -1.96
C TYR A 53 0.23 5.45 -2.37
N ILE A 54 0.82 4.25 -2.30
CA ILE A 54 2.28 4.07 -2.43
C ILE A 54 2.81 4.45 -3.83
N PRO A 55 2.16 4.10 -4.96
CA PRO A 55 2.68 4.46 -6.28
C PRO A 55 2.88 5.96 -6.49
N GLY A 56 1.95 6.80 -6.02
CA GLY A 56 2.11 8.27 -6.11
C GLY A 56 3.28 8.78 -5.25
N ALA A 57 3.46 8.22 -4.05
CA ALA A 57 4.58 8.54 -3.18
C ALA A 57 5.93 8.14 -3.81
N LEU A 58 5.99 6.98 -4.49
CA LEU A 58 7.19 6.54 -5.22
C LEU A 58 7.53 7.49 -6.36
N VAL A 59 6.54 7.98 -7.11
CA VAL A 59 6.76 8.98 -8.16
C VAL A 59 7.40 10.24 -7.58
N ALA A 60 6.85 10.78 -6.48
CA ALA A 60 7.44 11.95 -5.82
C ALA A 60 8.87 11.69 -5.33
N LEU A 61 9.14 10.51 -4.74
CA LEU A 61 10.48 10.11 -4.30
C LEU A 61 11.48 10.01 -5.45
N VAL A 62 11.07 9.50 -6.61
CA VAL A 62 11.93 9.44 -7.80
C VAL A 62 12.37 10.85 -8.21
N PHE A 63 11.44 11.82 -8.28
CA PHE A 63 11.81 13.20 -8.63
C PHE A 63 12.75 13.84 -7.60
N MET A 64 12.53 13.60 -6.30
CA MET A 64 13.40 14.10 -5.22
C MET A 64 14.79 13.46 -5.27
N LEU A 65 14.86 12.15 -5.53
CA LEU A 65 16.11 11.41 -5.69
C LEU A 65 16.88 11.87 -6.93
N SER A 66 16.20 12.01 -8.08
CA SER A 66 16.80 12.53 -9.31
C SER A 66 17.36 13.93 -9.12
N TYR A 67 16.67 14.79 -8.36
CA TYR A 67 17.16 16.12 -8.01
C TYR A 67 18.43 16.06 -7.16
N ALA A 68 18.43 15.24 -6.11
CA ALA A 68 19.60 15.05 -5.24
C ALA A 68 20.81 14.51 -6.02
N VAL A 69 20.60 13.52 -6.89
CA VAL A 69 21.63 12.96 -7.78
C VAL A 69 22.19 14.04 -8.72
N ASN A 70 21.32 14.79 -9.42
CA ASN A 70 21.75 15.83 -10.35
C ASN A 70 22.52 16.95 -9.64
N ARG A 71 22.08 17.34 -8.43
CA ARG A 71 22.74 18.36 -7.61
C ARG A 71 24.12 17.90 -7.15
N LEU A 72 24.24 16.68 -6.63
CA LEU A 72 25.52 16.11 -6.22
C LEU A 72 26.47 15.98 -7.41
N TRP A 73 25.97 15.47 -8.55
CA TRP A 73 26.76 15.29 -9.77
C TRP A 73 27.31 16.61 -10.33
N ARG A 74 26.46 17.64 -10.44
CA ARG A 74 26.90 18.97 -10.90
C ARG A 74 27.86 19.63 -9.92
N SER A 75 27.66 19.44 -8.62
CA SER A 75 28.59 19.89 -7.58
C SER A 75 29.99 19.26 -7.71
N LEU A 76 30.05 17.95 -8.00
CA LEU A 76 31.31 17.26 -8.27
C LEU A 76 31.98 17.78 -9.55
N ARG A 77 31.19 18.10 -10.58
CA ARG A 77 31.65 18.69 -11.85
C ARG A 77 31.86 20.20 -11.82
N LYS A 78 31.62 20.87 -10.69
CA LYS A 78 31.67 22.35 -10.55
C LYS A 78 30.78 23.09 -11.57
N GLN A 79 29.68 22.49 -12.02
CA GLN A 79 28.74 23.08 -12.97
C GLN A 79 27.58 23.79 -12.23
N PRO A 80 27.07 24.91 -12.75
CA PRO A 80 25.91 25.57 -12.16
C PRO A 80 24.65 24.71 -12.29
N LEU A 81 23.77 24.80 -11.30
CA LEU A 81 22.43 24.21 -11.40
C LEU A 81 21.56 25.12 -12.28
N SER A 82 20.87 24.54 -13.28
CA SER A 82 19.82 25.28 -13.98
C SER A 82 18.66 25.53 -13.03
N SER A 83 18.06 26.73 -13.09
CA SER A 83 16.85 27.09 -12.36
C SER A 83 15.66 26.20 -12.73
N ASP A 84 15.65 25.62 -13.93
CA ASP A 84 14.56 24.77 -14.40
C ASP A 84 14.55 23.39 -13.73
N ASN A 85 15.68 22.91 -13.19
CA ASN A 85 15.71 21.65 -12.45
C ASN A 85 14.78 21.70 -11.21
N GLY A 86 14.74 22.84 -10.52
CA GLY A 86 13.84 23.02 -9.38
C GLY A 86 12.37 22.99 -9.78
N LYS A 87 12.03 23.59 -10.93
CA LYS A 87 10.65 23.59 -11.46
C LYS A 87 10.20 22.17 -11.84
N ILE A 88 11.05 21.43 -12.56
CA ILE A 88 10.74 20.04 -12.97
C ILE A 88 10.50 19.16 -11.75
N THR A 89 11.38 19.26 -10.74
CA THR A 89 11.19 18.51 -9.48
C THR A 89 9.91 18.92 -8.76
N ALA A 90 9.60 20.21 -8.68
CA ALA A 90 8.37 20.69 -8.06
C ALA A 90 7.12 20.15 -8.77
N VAL A 91 7.08 20.23 -10.11
CA VAL A 91 5.98 19.67 -10.92
C VAL A 91 5.87 18.16 -10.72
N GLY A 92 7.00 17.45 -10.70
CA GLY A 92 7.02 16.00 -10.47
C GLY A 92 6.53 15.59 -9.10
N VAL A 93 6.90 16.32 -8.04
CA VAL A 93 6.41 16.09 -6.67
C VAL A 93 4.91 16.38 -6.58
N LEU A 94 4.44 17.49 -7.15
CA LEU A 94 3.01 17.81 -7.21
C LEU A 94 2.22 16.73 -7.97
N THR A 95 2.77 16.24 -9.07
CA THR A 95 2.17 15.14 -9.84
C THR A 95 2.09 13.87 -8.99
N GLY A 96 3.18 13.52 -8.28
CA GLY A 96 3.19 12.39 -7.34
C GLY A 96 2.13 12.53 -6.25
N LEU A 97 1.98 13.72 -5.67
CA LEU A 97 0.94 14.00 -4.67
C LEU A 97 -0.47 13.81 -5.23
N VAL A 98 -0.76 14.31 -6.44
CA VAL A 98 -2.06 14.07 -7.09
C VAL A 98 -2.28 12.58 -7.32
N LEU A 99 -1.25 11.85 -7.75
CA LEU A 99 -1.31 10.41 -7.95
C LEU A 99 -1.51 9.61 -6.65
N VAL A 100 -1.13 10.14 -5.47
CA VAL A 100 -1.46 9.50 -4.19
C VAL A 100 -2.98 9.42 -3.99
N PHE A 101 -3.70 10.51 -4.30
CA PHE A 101 -5.15 10.55 -4.16
C PHE A 101 -5.86 9.73 -5.24
N VAL A 102 -5.48 9.93 -6.50
CA VAL A 102 -6.10 9.23 -7.64
C VAL A 102 -5.76 7.74 -7.63
N GLY A 103 -4.52 7.40 -7.31
CA GLY A 103 -4.03 6.03 -7.24
C GLY A 103 -4.82 5.19 -6.25
N ASN A 104 -5.13 5.74 -5.07
CA ASN A 104 -5.95 5.04 -4.08
C ASN A 104 -7.32 4.65 -4.63
N PHE A 105 -8.00 5.56 -5.33
CA PHE A 105 -9.32 5.30 -5.90
C PHE A 105 -9.25 4.22 -6.98
N VAL A 106 -8.32 4.35 -7.94
CA VAL A 106 -8.19 3.42 -9.07
C VAL A 106 -7.78 2.03 -8.61
N ILE A 107 -6.78 1.95 -7.72
CA ILE A 107 -6.26 0.67 -7.22
C ILE A 107 -7.30 -0.01 -6.34
N SER A 108 -7.96 0.71 -5.43
CA SER A 108 -9.03 0.13 -4.61
C SER A 108 -10.19 -0.37 -5.47
N ALA A 109 -10.57 0.37 -6.51
CA ALA A 109 -11.61 -0.08 -7.45
C ALA A 109 -11.21 -1.35 -8.21
N HIS A 110 -9.93 -1.51 -8.57
CA HIS A 110 -9.41 -2.73 -9.17
C HIS A 110 -9.56 -3.93 -8.21
N TRP A 111 -9.11 -3.80 -6.97
CA TRP A 111 -9.18 -4.87 -5.99
C TRP A 111 -10.61 -5.25 -5.60
N ASN A 112 -11.50 -4.28 -5.47
CA ASN A 112 -12.92 -4.53 -5.24
C ASN A 112 -13.53 -5.34 -6.39
N LYS A 113 -13.21 -4.99 -7.65
CA LYS A 113 -13.67 -5.77 -8.81
C LYS A 113 -13.10 -7.18 -8.81
N SER A 114 -11.84 -7.35 -8.43
CA SER A 114 -11.20 -8.67 -8.33
C SER A 114 -11.84 -9.53 -7.23
N ALA A 115 -12.18 -8.94 -6.08
CA ALA A 115 -12.88 -9.62 -4.99
C ALA A 115 -14.29 -10.08 -5.42
N VAL A 116 -15.05 -9.19 -6.05
CA VAL A 116 -16.39 -9.53 -6.59
C VAL A 116 -16.32 -10.65 -7.62
N LYS A 117 -15.34 -10.59 -8.54
CA LYS A 117 -15.12 -11.68 -9.52
C LYS A 117 -14.76 -13.02 -8.87
N ALA A 118 -14.11 -12.99 -7.72
CA ALA A 118 -13.78 -14.18 -6.94
C ALA A 118 -14.95 -14.65 -6.04
N GLY A 119 -16.14 -14.04 -6.16
CA GLY A 119 -17.35 -14.43 -5.43
C GLY A 119 -17.45 -13.84 -4.03
N TYR A 120 -16.64 -12.84 -3.69
CA TYR A 120 -16.72 -12.15 -2.42
C TYR A 120 -17.64 -10.92 -2.49
N GLN A 121 -18.32 -10.65 -1.39
CA GLN A 121 -19.07 -9.44 -1.13
C GLN A 121 -18.49 -8.71 0.07
N ALA A 122 -18.50 -7.37 0.03
CA ALA A 122 -17.99 -6.55 1.12
C ALA A 122 -18.89 -6.70 2.35
N CYS A 123 -18.30 -6.92 3.52
CA CYS A 123 -19.07 -6.94 4.75
C CYS A 123 -19.63 -5.54 5.05
N PRO A 124 -20.85 -5.43 5.60
CA PRO A 124 -21.43 -4.15 5.95
C PRO A 124 -20.53 -3.37 6.91
N ALA A 125 -20.52 -2.04 6.77
CA ALA A 125 -19.75 -1.19 7.65
C ALA A 125 -20.09 -1.46 9.13
N PHE A 126 -19.09 -1.34 10.00
CA PHE A 126 -19.18 -1.55 11.45
C PHE A 126 -19.47 -2.99 11.94
N THR A 127 -19.51 -3.98 11.05
CA THR A 127 -19.63 -5.40 11.44
C THR A 127 -18.29 -5.98 11.88
N LEU A 128 -17.28 -5.84 11.01
CA LEU A 128 -15.89 -6.26 11.22
C LEU A 128 -14.95 -5.08 10.99
N LEU A 129 -13.76 -5.13 11.61
CA LEU A 129 -12.70 -4.11 11.42
C LEU A 129 -13.15 -2.66 11.70
N THR A 130 -14.06 -2.46 12.66
CA THR A 130 -14.63 -1.16 13.05
C THR A 130 -13.61 -0.05 13.30
N ASN A 131 -12.39 -0.42 13.74
CA ASN A 131 -11.31 0.52 14.07
C ASN A 131 -10.29 0.70 12.92
N ARG A 132 -10.61 0.27 11.69
CA ARG A 132 -9.71 0.32 10.53
C ARG A 132 -10.38 1.01 9.35
N VAL A 133 -9.83 2.16 8.95
CA VAL A 133 -10.37 2.97 7.84
C VAL A 133 -9.85 2.51 6.48
N THR A 134 -8.64 1.95 6.44
CA THR A 134 -7.98 1.52 5.20
C THR A 134 -8.10 0.02 4.94
N MET A 135 -8.97 -0.69 5.66
CA MET A 135 -9.16 -2.12 5.49
C MET A 135 -10.64 -2.45 5.43
N THR A 136 -10.97 -3.42 4.60
CA THR A 136 -12.34 -3.89 4.38
C THR A 136 -12.35 -5.40 4.45
N ALA A 137 -13.31 -5.95 5.20
CA ALA A 137 -13.55 -7.39 5.24
C ALA A 137 -14.49 -7.78 4.10
N TRP A 138 -14.21 -8.91 3.47
CA TRP A 138 -14.97 -9.45 2.36
C TRP A 138 -15.26 -10.92 2.62
N SER A 139 -16.49 -11.37 2.38
CA SER A 139 -16.88 -12.76 2.59
C SER A 139 -17.65 -13.34 1.42
N LYS A 140 -17.60 -14.66 1.26
CA LYS A 140 -18.41 -15.39 0.27
C LYS A 140 -19.88 -15.51 0.68
N GLU A 141 -20.17 -15.47 1.97
CA GLU A 141 -21.54 -15.50 2.51
C GLU A 141 -21.72 -14.38 3.53
N GLU A 142 -22.87 -13.71 3.52
CA GLU A 142 -23.12 -12.57 4.39
C GLU A 142 -23.13 -12.93 5.89
N THR A 143 -23.55 -14.15 6.20
CA THR A 143 -23.67 -14.70 7.55
C THR A 143 -22.34 -14.63 8.31
N TRP A 144 -21.21 -14.84 7.63
CA TRP A 144 -19.88 -14.76 8.23
C TRP A 144 -19.49 -13.36 8.70
N CYS A 145 -20.05 -12.31 8.10
CA CYS A 145 -19.79 -10.94 8.53
C CYS A 145 -20.40 -10.64 9.91
N PHE A 146 -21.42 -11.40 10.32
CA PHE A 146 -22.13 -11.23 11.59
C PHE A 146 -21.78 -12.30 12.64
N ASP A 147 -20.93 -13.27 12.30
CA ASP A 147 -20.49 -14.31 13.23
C ASP A 147 -19.65 -13.70 14.37
N ALA A 148 -20.00 -14.05 15.61
CA ALA A 148 -19.32 -13.56 16.80
C ALA A 148 -17.85 -13.99 16.88
N ASP A 149 -17.52 -15.19 16.40
CA ASP A 149 -16.14 -15.68 16.32
C ASP A 149 -15.36 -14.92 15.25
N ALA A 150 -15.98 -14.61 14.11
CA ALA A 150 -15.35 -13.78 13.09
C ALA A 150 -15.01 -12.39 13.64
N ARG A 151 -15.94 -11.76 14.39
CA ARG A 151 -15.70 -10.47 15.04
C ARG A 151 -14.61 -10.52 16.12
N ARG A 152 -14.48 -11.64 16.82
CA ARG A 152 -13.45 -11.83 17.85
C ARG A 152 -12.07 -12.07 17.26
N ILE A 153 -11.99 -12.77 16.13
CA ILE A 153 -10.71 -13.13 15.48
C ILE A 153 -10.22 -12.01 14.56
N ILE A 154 -11.09 -11.42 13.74
CA ILE A 154 -10.74 -10.39 12.75
C ILE A 154 -10.76 -9.01 13.41
N VAL A 155 -9.70 -8.72 14.17
CA VAL A 155 -9.55 -7.43 14.89
C VAL A 155 -8.62 -6.50 14.13
N ARG A 156 -7.49 -7.01 13.63
CA ARG A 156 -6.45 -6.20 12.97
C ARG A 156 -6.48 -6.34 11.46
N GLY A 157 -7.07 -7.40 10.94
CA GLY A 157 -7.13 -7.71 9.52
C GLY A 157 -5.84 -8.35 9.00
N THR A 158 -5.13 -9.12 9.84
CA THR A 158 -3.90 -9.80 9.41
C THR A 158 -4.19 -11.11 8.68
N THR A 159 -3.22 -11.58 7.90
CA THR A 159 -3.27 -12.88 7.22
C THR A 159 -3.44 -14.05 8.19
N ASP A 160 -2.85 -13.94 9.37
CA ASP A 160 -2.94 -14.97 10.42
C ASP A 160 -4.36 -15.04 10.99
N GLU A 161 -5.00 -13.89 11.20
CA GLU A 161 -6.39 -13.82 11.67
C GLU A 161 -7.36 -14.43 10.62
N THR A 162 -7.19 -14.09 9.33
CA THR A 162 -8.02 -14.67 8.27
C THR A 162 -7.78 -16.18 8.11
N GLN A 163 -6.55 -16.65 8.30
CA GLN A 163 -6.22 -18.07 8.28
C GLN A 163 -6.77 -18.81 9.51
N GLN A 164 -6.70 -18.22 10.70
CA GLN A 164 -7.26 -18.81 11.91
C GLN A 164 -8.78 -18.96 11.78
N LEU A 165 -9.45 -17.93 11.26
CA LEU A 165 -10.90 -17.98 11.01
C LEU A 165 -11.24 -19.05 9.97
N SER A 166 -10.51 -19.13 8.86
CA SER A 166 -10.79 -20.15 7.83
C SER A 166 -10.69 -21.57 8.38
N GLN A 167 -9.69 -21.85 9.23
CA GLN A 167 -9.54 -23.15 9.89
C GLN A 167 -10.69 -23.44 10.86
N LEU A 168 -11.17 -22.45 11.61
CA LEU A 168 -12.29 -22.60 12.54
C LEU A 168 -13.59 -22.88 11.79
N LEU A 169 -13.87 -22.13 10.72
CA LEU A 169 -15.07 -22.30 9.90
C LEU A 169 -15.07 -23.65 9.18
N SER A 170 -13.91 -24.09 8.68
CA SER A 170 -13.76 -25.42 8.07
C SER A 170 -14.07 -26.55 9.06
N ARG A 171 -13.75 -26.38 10.35
CA ARG A 171 -14.11 -27.35 11.40
C ARG A 171 -15.60 -27.35 11.70
N LYS A 172 -16.23 -26.18 11.79
CA LYS A 172 -17.68 -26.06 12.01
C LYS A 172 -18.48 -26.72 10.87
N GLN A 173 -18.09 -26.47 9.62
CA GLN A 173 -18.75 -27.09 8.46
C GLN A 173 -18.67 -28.62 8.50
N LYS A 174 -17.52 -29.20 8.86
CA LYS A 174 -17.35 -30.66 9.00
C LYS A 174 -18.15 -31.27 10.16
N GLN A 175 -18.55 -30.50 11.16
CA GLN A 175 -19.35 -30.97 12.29
C GLN A 175 -20.86 -30.88 12.03
N THR A 176 -21.27 -30.14 10.99
CA THR A 176 -22.68 -29.90 10.65
C THR A 176 -23.14 -30.76 9.46
N GLN A 177 -22.20 -31.44 8.79
CA GLN A 177 -22.45 -32.51 7.80
C GLN A 177 -22.42 -33.88 8.48
#